data_AF-A0A355VAC9-F1
#
_entry.id   AF-A0A355VAC9-F1
#
_cell.length_a   1.000
_cell.length_b   1.000
_cell.length_c   1.000
_cell.angle_alpha   90.00
_cell.angle_beta   90.00
_cell.angle_gamma   90.00
#
_symmetry.space_group_name_H-M   'P 1'
#
loop_
_entity.id
_entity.type
_entity.pdbx_description
1 polymer ?
#
loop_
_entity_poly.entity_id
_entity_poly.type
_entity_poly.pdbx_seq_one_letter_code
_entity_poly.pdbx_strand_id
1 'polypeptide(L)' 'MRSAVTACWAMLSPWMFLAQTASAQNASEAVVVTDAPKQVRAVRISVPPVIDGNLNDPVWEQAEVITDFHQTRPGNGT' A
#
# COMPACT_ATOMS: atom_id res chain seq x y z
N MET A 1 48.04 9.04 -45.54
CA MET A 1 47.53 10.42 -45.72
C MET A 1 46.08 10.35 -46.18
N ARG A 2 45.15 10.96 -45.41
CA ARG A 2 43.76 11.36 -45.78
C ARG A 2 42.76 10.19 -45.88
N SER A 3 41.61 10.11 -45.22
CA SER A 3 40.84 11.02 -44.35
C SER A 3 39.80 10.19 -43.58
N ALA A 4 39.43 10.63 -42.38
CA ALA A 4 38.29 10.16 -41.58
C ALA A 4 36.98 10.77 -42.10
N VAL A 5 35.87 10.01 -42.09
CA VAL A 5 34.50 10.53 -41.84
C VAL A 5 33.64 9.41 -41.23
N THR A 6 33.11 9.70 -40.06
CA THR A 6 32.17 8.90 -39.27
C THR A 6 30.75 9.03 -39.83
N ALA A 7 29.91 8.03 -39.50
CA ALA A 7 28.45 8.07 -39.41
C ALA A 7 27.63 7.90 -40.70
N CYS A 8 26.95 6.74 -40.82
CA CYS A 8 25.50 6.74 -41.01
C CYS A 8 24.93 5.34 -40.73
N TRP A 9 24.08 5.28 -39.71
CA TRP A 9 22.95 4.34 -39.58
C TRP A 9 23.23 2.90 -39.19
N ALA A 10 23.42 2.72 -37.88
CA ALA A 10 22.94 1.57 -37.16
C ALA A 10 21.41 1.44 -37.33
N MET A 11 20.97 0.53 -38.19
CA MET A 11 19.61 0.00 -38.15
C MET A 11 19.65 -1.47 -38.54
N LEU A 12 19.47 -2.35 -37.55
CA LEU A 12 18.46 -3.42 -37.55
C LEU A 12 18.65 -4.22 -36.26
N SER A 13 17.95 -3.76 -35.24
CA SER A 13 17.88 -4.29 -33.89
C SER A 13 17.66 -5.81 -33.82
N PRO A 14 18.49 -6.54 -33.07
CA PRO A 14 18.07 -7.77 -32.43
C PRO A 14 17.82 -7.48 -30.96
N TRP A 15 16.61 -7.83 -30.50
CA TRP A 15 16.34 -8.28 -29.14
C TRP A 15 17.21 -7.69 -28.02
N MET A 16 16.95 -6.45 -27.64
CA MET A 16 17.24 -6.04 -26.27
C MET A 16 15.95 -5.50 -25.68
N PHE A 17 15.02 -6.44 -25.46
CA PHE A 17 13.97 -6.27 -24.48
C PHE A 17 14.67 -6.10 -23.13
N LEU A 18 14.77 -4.84 -22.70
CA LEU A 18 15.24 -4.47 -21.39
C LEU A 18 14.21 -5.02 -20.39
N ALA A 19 14.50 -6.16 -19.78
CA ALA A 19 13.69 -6.69 -18.70
C ALA A 19 13.73 -5.67 -17.55
N GLN A 20 12.68 -4.87 -17.40
CA GLN A 20 12.51 -3.99 -16.26
C GLN A 20 12.30 -4.86 -15.02
N THR A 21 13.34 -4.98 -14.19
CA THR A 21 13.21 -5.53 -12.85
C THR A 21 12.45 -4.51 -12.02
N ALA A 22 11.14 -4.66 -11.93
CA ALA A 22 10.32 -3.90 -10.98
C ALA A 22 10.73 -4.31 -9.55
N SER A 23 11.60 -3.53 -8.91
CA SER A 23 11.90 -3.69 -7.50
C SER A 23 10.78 -3.05 -6.69
N ALA A 24 9.82 -3.85 -6.22
CA ALA A 24 8.89 -3.43 -5.18
C ALA A 24 9.70 -3.29 -3.88
N GLN A 25 10.14 -2.07 -3.56
CA GLN A 25 10.67 -1.75 -2.25
C GLN A 25 9.49 -1.72 -1.29
N ASN A 26 9.16 -2.87 -0.71
CA ASN A 26 8.24 -2.92 0.42
C ASN A 26 8.96 -2.29 1.61
N ALA A 27 8.80 -0.97 1.75
CA ALA A 27 9.24 -0.25 2.92
C ALA A 27 8.36 -0.71 4.08
N SER A 28 8.79 -1.79 4.77
CA SER A 28 8.20 -2.17 6.03
C SER A 28 8.51 -1.06 7.02
N GLU A 29 7.52 -0.23 7.29
CA GLU A 29 7.55 0.78 8.34
C GLU A 29 7.97 0.10 9.66
N ALA A 30 9.03 0.61 10.27
CA ALA A 30 9.50 0.11 11.56
C ALA A 30 8.45 0.43 12.62
N VAL A 31 7.69 -0.58 13.05
CA VAL A 31 6.72 -0.46 14.12
C VAL A 31 7.47 -0.18 15.42
N VAL A 32 7.33 1.03 15.95
CA VAL A 32 7.85 1.41 17.26
C VAL A 32 7.01 0.70 18.32
N VAL A 33 7.52 -0.40 18.86
CA VAL A 33 6.86 -1.12 19.95
C VAL A 33 7.09 -0.34 21.24
N THR A 34 6.03 0.28 21.75
CA THR A 34 6.01 0.93 23.07
C THR A 34 5.37 -0.01 24.08
N ASP A 35 5.77 0.03 25.35
CA ASP A 35 5.12 -0.73 26.45
C ASP A 35 3.76 -0.12 26.87
N ALA A 36 3.35 1.00 26.27
CA ALA A 36 2.04 1.58 26.53
C ALA A 36 0.93 0.76 25.85
N PRO A 37 -0.26 0.66 26.45
CA PRO A 37 -1.40 0.03 25.81
C PRO A 37 -1.78 0.76 24.52
N LYS A 38 -2.18 0.01 23.48
CA LYS A 38 -2.71 0.57 22.24
C LYS A 38 -3.96 1.40 22.52
N GLN A 39 -4.01 2.62 21.99
CA GLN A 39 -5.13 3.54 22.16
C GLN A 39 -5.68 3.95 20.81
N VAL A 40 -7.00 4.06 20.72
CA VAL A 40 -7.73 4.49 19.51
C VAL A 40 -8.87 5.41 19.91
N ARG A 41 -9.26 6.33 19.02
CA ARG A 41 -10.32 7.30 19.29
C ARG A 41 -11.57 6.97 18.48
N ALA A 42 -12.70 6.79 19.17
CA ALA A 42 -14.01 6.74 18.52
C ALA A 42 -14.45 8.16 18.13
N VAL A 43 -14.84 8.34 16.86
CA VAL A 43 -15.36 9.61 16.34
C VAL A 43 -16.88 9.57 16.23
N ARG A 44 -17.53 10.70 16.52
CA ARG A 44 -18.98 10.82 16.34
C ARG A 44 -19.27 11.20 14.89
N ILE A 45 -20.13 10.43 14.26
CA ILE A 45 -20.60 10.64 12.88
C ILE A 45 -22.05 11.11 12.89
N SER A 46 -22.42 11.95 11.91
CA SER A 46 -23.77 12.53 11.79
C SER A 46 -24.73 11.67 10.98
N VAL A 47 -24.20 10.94 9.99
CA VAL A 47 -24.95 10.02 9.14
C VAL A 47 -24.70 8.59 9.66
N PRO A 48 -25.75 7.84 10.03
CA PRO A 48 -25.58 6.47 10.50
C PRO A 48 -25.29 5.51 9.33
N PRO A 49 -24.24 4.67 9.41
CA PRO A 49 -24.02 3.60 8.44
C PRO A 49 -24.96 2.42 8.67
N VAL A 50 -25.14 1.60 7.64
CA VAL A 50 -25.77 0.28 7.75
C VAL A 50 -24.75 -0.72 8.29
N ILE A 51 -25.13 -1.49 9.31
CA ILE A 51 -24.27 -2.52 9.91
C ILE A 51 -24.62 -3.89 9.30
N ASP A 52 -24.20 -4.09 8.06
CA ASP A 52 -24.43 -5.32 7.27
C ASP A 52 -23.13 -6.09 6.97
N GLY A 53 -22.00 -5.63 7.51
CA GLY A 53 -20.66 -6.17 7.24
C GLY A 53 -20.00 -5.61 5.98
N ASN A 54 -20.68 -4.73 5.24
CA ASN A 54 -20.12 -4.01 4.11
C ASN A 54 -19.59 -2.63 4.58
N LEU A 55 -18.31 -2.37 4.33
CA LEU A 55 -17.65 -1.11 4.73
C LEU A 55 -17.58 -0.06 3.61
N ASN A 56 -18.33 -0.23 2.52
CA ASN A 56 -18.33 0.70 1.38
C ASN A 56 -19.15 1.97 1.61
N ASP A 57 -19.84 2.11 2.74
CA ASP A 57 -20.50 3.37 3.09
C ASP A 57 -19.45 4.48 3.27
N PRO A 58 -19.56 5.64 2.59
CA PRO A 58 -18.58 6.72 2.65
C PRO A 58 -18.25 7.20 4.07
N VAL A 59 -19.15 7.01 5.04
CA VAL A 59 -18.88 7.39 6.43
C VAL A 59 -17.72 6.61 7.07
N TRP A 60 -17.42 5.40 6.57
CA TRP A 60 -16.29 4.60 7.04
C TRP A 60 -14.94 5.19 6.67
N GLU A 61 -14.85 5.97 5.59
CA GLU A 61 -13.60 6.63 5.17
C GLU A 61 -13.12 7.70 6.18
N GLN A 62 -14.01 8.17 7.06
CA GLN A 62 -13.68 9.14 8.10
C GLN A 62 -13.02 8.49 9.33
N ALA A 63 -13.06 7.16 9.43
CA ALA A 63 -12.48 6.42 10.54
C ALA A 63 -10.98 6.18 10.31
N GLU A 64 -10.20 6.25 11.39
CA GLU A 64 -8.80 5.80 11.36
C GLU A 64 -8.75 4.28 11.21
N VAL A 65 -7.93 3.79 10.28
CA VAL A 65 -7.75 2.35 10.06
C VAL A 65 -6.90 1.78 11.20
N ILE A 66 -7.52 0.92 12.00
CA ILE A 66 -6.83 0.21 13.08
C ILE A 66 -6.37 -1.14 12.56
N THR A 67 -5.07 -1.38 12.63
CA THR A 67 -4.45 -2.67 12.33
C THR A 67 -4.11 -3.42 13.62
N ASP A 68 -3.85 -4.72 13.51
CA ASP A 68 -3.38 -5.55 14.62
C ASP A 68 -4.38 -5.67 15.79
N PHE A 69 -5.66 -5.83 15.43
CA PHE A 69 -6.73 -6.16 16.37
C PHE A 69 -6.63 -7.63 16.81
N HIS A 70 -6.43 -7.85 18.11
CA HIS A 70 -6.34 -9.18 18.70
C HIS A 70 -7.44 -9.40 19.74
N GLN A 71 -8.32 -10.36 19.46
CA GLN A 71 -9.28 -10.86 20.43
C GLN A 71 -8.77 -12.17 21.02
N THR A 72 -8.34 -12.15 22.28
CA THR A 72 -7.74 -13.33 22.95
C THR A 72 -8.77 -14.28 23.55
N ARG A 73 -9.98 -13.78 23.86
CA ARG A 73 -11.09 -14.58 24.35
C ARG A 73 -12.38 -14.19 23.64
N PRO A 74 -12.80 -14.95 22.62
CA PRO A 74 -14.07 -14.71 21.96
C PRO A 74 -15.24 -14.90 22.93
N GLY A 75 -16.15 -13.93 22.96
CA GLY A 75 -17.47 -14.08 23.55
C GLY A 75 -18.49 -14.46 22.48
N ASN A 76 -19.61 -15.05 22.89
CA ASN A 76 -20.72 -15.41 22.01
C ASN A 76 -21.71 -14.25 21.75
N GLY A 77 -21.50 -13.08 22.36
CA GLY A 77 -22.29 -11.87 22.07
C GLY A 77 -23.79 -11.99 22.43
N THR A 78 -24.13 -12.90 23.35
CA THR A 78 -25.51 -13.20 23.81
C THR A 78 -25.64 -13.07 25.31
#